data_AF-A0A0D6R2E4-F1
#
_entry.id   AF-A0A0D6R2E4-F1
#
_cell.length_a   1.000
_cell.length_b   1.000
_cell.length_c   1.000
_cell.angle_alpha   90.00
_cell.angle_beta   90.00
_cell.angle_gamma   90.00
#
_symmetry.space_group_name_H-M   'P 1'
#
loop_
_entity.id
_entity.type
_entity.pdbx_description
1 polymer ?
#
loop_
_entity_poly.entity_id
_entity_poly.type
_entity_poly.pdbx_seq_one_letter_code
_entity_poly.pdbx_strand_id
1 'polypeptide(L)'
;MTAETAGQKQSDVKYEEEFIVNSRGIKQFTCRWLPVDREAKGLICLCHGYCGECSIGCEETGVRLAKTGYAVFGIDHEGHGKSDGVRGYVKSFDNVVNDCASFFHSISERTEYAKKVRFLYGASMGGAVALLLHRKQPTFWNGAVLLAPMCKIGDEVKPHPLLVSVLKKLAAVVPKWKIIPSKDMMDIAIKDPETRKKVSKFLRSQKSSFTYI
;
A
#
# COMPACT_ATOMS: atom_id res chain seq x y z
N MET A 1 -24.51 25.20 -1.78
CA MET A 1 -24.86 23.84 -1.30
C MET A 1 -23.97 22.84 -2.03
N THR A 2 -22.92 22.37 -1.37
CA THR A 2 -22.05 21.28 -1.86
C THR A 2 -21.84 20.34 -0.69
N ALA A 3 -22.16 19.07 -0.92
CA ALA A 3 -22.38 18.06 0.09
C ALA A 3 -21.09 17.73 0.87
N GLU A 4 -21.11 18.03 2.16
CA GLU A 4 -20.26 17.39 3.16
C GLU A 4 -20.66 15.92 3.25
N THR A 5 -19.77 15.01 2.83
CA THR A 5 -19.97 13.59 3.09
C THR A 5 -19.32 13.26 4.42
N ALA A 6 -20.16 12.97 5.41
CA ALA A 6 -19.80 12.66 6.78
C ALA A 6 -18.85 11.46 6.88
N GLY A 7 -17.61 11.71 7.30
CA GLY A 7 -16.74 10.73 7.95
C GLY A 7 -16.76 10.98 9.46
N GLN A 8 -17.19 9.99 10.24
CA GLN A 8 -17.29 10.08 11.70
C GLN A 8 -15.96 10.56 12.31
N LYS A 9 -16.00 11.69 13.04
CA LYS A 9 -14.98 12.06 14.02
C LYS A 9 -14.84 10.93 15.03
N GLN A 10 -13.83 10.08 14.88
CA GLN A 10 -13.38 9.23 15.97
C GLN A 10 -12.49 10.12 16.84
N SER A 11 -13.01 10.53 17.99
CA SER A 11 -12.56 11.69 18.81
C SER A 11 -11.06 11.82 19.09
N ASP A 12 -10.26 10.78 18.87
CA ASP A 12 -8.88 10.68 19.33
C ASP A 12 -7.86 10.56 18.18
N VAL A 13 -8.31 10.51 16.92
CA VAL A 13 -7.44 10.34 15.74
C VAL A 13 -7.82 11.32 14.63
N LYS A 14 -6.84 12.05 14.12
CA LYS A 14 -6.98 12.90 12.94
C LYS A 14 -6.62 12.11 11.69
N TYR A 15 -7.55 11.99 10.75
CA TYR A 15 -7.32 11.38 9.44
C TYR A 15 -7.17 12.46 8.36
N GLU A 16 -6.16 12.35 7.51
CA GLU A 16 -5.93 13.25 6.39
C GLU A 16 -5.57 12.47 5.12
N GLU A 17 -5.99 13.00 3.97
CA GLU A 17 -5.68 12.47 2.64
C GLU A 17 -4.90 13.52 1.83
N GLU A 18 -3.95 13.06 1.04
CA GLU A 18 -3.17 13.93 0.16
C GLU A 18 -2.75 13.19 -1.11
N PHE A 19 -2.65 13.90 -2.22
CA PHE A 19 -2.02 13.39 -3.42
C PHE A 19 -0.65 14.02 -3.62
N ILE A 20 0.35 13.19 -3.82
CA ILE A 20 1.71 13.60 -4.19
C ILE A 20 1.99 13.23 -5.64
N VAL A 21 3.01 13.82 -6.25
CA VAL A 21 3.49 13.42 -7.58
C VAL A 21 4.92 12.96 -7.43
N ASN A 22 5.21 11.72 -7.86
CA ASN A 22 6.57 11.18 -7.79
C ASN A 22 7.46 11.73 -8.92
N SER A 23 8.75 11.40 -8.88
CA SER A 23 9.74 11.85 -9.88
C SER A 23 9.45 11.38 -11.31
N ARG A 24 8.54 10.42 -11.49
CA ARG A 24 8.10 9.91 -12.81
C ARG A 24 6.81 10.57 -13.30
N GLY A 25 6.27 11.55 -12.55
CA GLY A 25 5.03 12.25 -12.90
C GLY A 25 3.75 11.47 -12.58
N ILE A 26 3.84 10.40 -11.77
CA ILE A 26 2.66 9.63 -11.37
C ILE A 26 2.06 10.26 -10.12
N LYS A 27 0.75 10.56 -10.17
CA LYS A 27 -0.02 11.04 -9.02
C LYS A 27 -0.30 9.87 -8.07
N GLN A 28 0.21 9.94 -6.85
CA GLN A 28 0.06 8.90 -5.84
C GLN A 28 -0.81 9.39 -4.69
N PHE A 29 -1.78 8.56 -4.30
CA PHE A 29 -2.57 8.80 -3.12
C PHE A 29 -1.80 8.43 -1.85
N THR A 30 -1.93 9.26 -0.84
CA THR A 30 -1.39 9.05 0.49
C THR A 30 -2.45 9.36 1.53
N CYS A 31 -2.36 8.71 2.67
CA CYS A 31 -3.19 9.02 3.82
C CYS A 31 -2.38 8.94 5.10
N ARG A 32 -2.87 9.60 6.15
CA ARG A 32 -2.26 9.55 7.47
C ARG A 32 -3.29 9.53 8.59
N TRP A 33 -2.96 8.79 9.65
CA TRP A 33 -3.68 8.79 10.91
C TRP A 33 -2.75 9.33 11.99
N LEU A 34 -3.13 10.44 12.58
CA LEU A 34 -2.32 11.19 13.54
C LEU A 34 -2.97 11.18 14.92
N PRO A 35 -2.19 11.06 16.00
CA PRO A 35 -2.71 11.23 17.34
C PRO A 35 -3.17 12.68 17.55
N VAL A 36 -4.28 12.87 18.27
CA VAL A 36 -4.82 14.19 18.62
C VAL A 36 -4.25 14.64 19.97
N ASP A 37 -4.00 15.94 20.11
CA ASP A 37 -3.53 16.61 21.34
C ASP A 37 -2.23 16.07 21.96
N ARG A 38 -1.37 15.44 21.15
CA ARG A 38 -0.04 14.97 21.58
C ARG A 38 0.91 14.81 20.42
N GLU A 39 2.21 14.91 20.71
CA GLU A 39 3.23 14.53 19.74
C GLU A 39 3.25 13.02 19.46
N ALA A 40 3.62 12.67 18.24
CA ALA A 40 3.87 11.28 17.88
C ALA A 40 5.08 10.71 18.64
N LYS A 41 4.92 9.50 19.17
CA LYS A 41 6.00 8.69 19.78
C LYS A 41 6.99 8.19 18.74
N GLY A 42 6.51 7.97 17.51
CA GLY A 42 7.23 7.41 16.40
C GLY A 42 6.37 7.37 15.14
N LEU A 43 6.97 7.00 14.03
CA LEU A 43 6.32 6.89 12.73
C LEU A 43 6.09 5.42 12.39
N ILE A 44 4.94 5.12 11.79
CA ILE A 44 4.66 3.82 11.18
C ILE A 44 4.37 4.02 9.70
N CYS A 45 5.20 3.40 8.87
CA CYS A 45 5.16 3.47 7.42
C CYS A 45 4.47 2.21 6.87
N LEU A 46 3.20 2.34 6.50
CA LEU A 46 2.34 1.25 6.01
C LEU A 46 2.57 0.99 4.51
N CYS A 47 2.90 -0.25 4.19
CA CYS A 47 2.97 -0.78 2.83
C CYS A 47 1.84 -1.80 2.63
N HIS A 48 0.87 -1.49 1.75
CA HIS A 48 -0.26 -2.38 1.46
C HIS A 48 0.11 -3.52 0.47
N GLY A 49 -0.72 -4.56 0.37
CA GLY A 49 -0.54 -5.71 -0.53
C GLY A 49 -0.96 -5.47 -2.00
N TYR A 50 -0.74 -6.45 -2.88
CA TYR A 50 -0.90 -6.37 -4.35
C TYR A 50 -2.31 -6.06 -4.87
N CYS A 51 -3.35 -6.16 -4.04
CA CYS A 51 -4.70 -5.72 -4.40
C CYS A 51 -5.32 -4.81 -3.32
N GLY A 52 -4.48 -4.34 -2.40
CA GLY A 52 -4.90 -3.46 -1.32
C GLY A 52 -4.86 -2.00 -1.71
N GLU A 53 -5.27 -1.20 -0.74
CA GLU A 53 -5.04 0.24 -0.68
C GLU A 53 -4.93 0.65 0.80
N CYS A 54 -4.37 1.82 1.04
CA CYS A 54 -4.07 2.27 2.39
C CYS A 54 -5.30 2.83 3.12
N SER A 55 -6.16 3.64 2.47
CA SER A 55 -7.20 4.39 3.17
C SER A 55 -8.26 3.54 3.88
N ILE A 56 -8.85 2.54 3.21
CA ILE A 56 -9.94 1.73 3.76
C ILE A 56 -9.38 0.41 4.32
N GLY A 57 -8.51 -0.25 3.57
CA GLY A 57 -7.95 -1.56 3.87
C GLY A 57 -6.96 -1.54 5.03
N CYS A 58 -6.38 -0.39 5.33
CA CYS A 58 -5.53 -0.20 6.50
C CYS A 58 -6.16 0.70 7.57
N GLU A 59 -7.42 1.14 7.41
CA GLU A 59 -8.10 2.11 8.31
C GLU A 59 -8.05 1.66 9.77
N GLU A 60 -8.53 0.45 10.06
CA GLU A 60 -8.61 -0.08 11.42
C GLU A 60 -7.22 -0.18 12.08
N THR A 61 -6.22 -0.58 11.30
CA THR A 61 -4.82 -0.65 11.74
C THR A 61 -4.26 0.74 12.01
N GLY A 62 -4.46 1.68 11.09
CA GLY A 62 -4.00 3.06 11.19
C GLY A 62 -4.60 3.77 12.40
N VAL A 63 -5.92 3.65 12.59
CA VAL A 63 -6.63 4.22 13.76
C VAL A 63 -6.11 3.62 15.07
N ARG A 64 -5.99 2.29 15.16
CA ARG A 64 -5.52 1.64 16.40
C ARG A 64 -4.12 2.09 16.78
N LEU A 65 -3.21 2.12 15.82
CA LEU A 65 -1.83 2.55 16.05
C LEU A 65 -1.76 4.05 16.40
N ALA A 66 -2.56 4.89 15.73
CA ALA A 66 -2.66 6.31 16.05
C ALA A 66 -3.17 6.56 17.48
N LYS A 67 -4.19 5.82 17.93
CA LYS A 67 -4.68 5.89 19.32
C LYS A 67 -3.61 5.55 20.36
N THR A 68 -2.65 4.69 20.01
CA THR A 68 -1.52 4.37 20.90
C THR A 68 -0.40 5.43 20.89
N GLY A 69 -0.50 6.45 20.02
CA GLY A 69 0.39 7.61 19.96
C GLY A 69 1.39 7.61 18.81
N TYR A 70 1.24 6.75 17.79
CA TYR A 70 2.10 6.77 16.60
C TYR A 70 1.49 7.61 15.48
N ALA A 71 2.31 8.31 14.71
CA ALA A 71 1.86 8.88 13.44
C ALA A 71 1.99 7.80 12.35
N VAL A 72 0.87 7.49 11.69
CA VAL A 72 0.80 6.38 10.73
C VAL A 72 0.61 6.94 9.34
N PHE A 73 1.42 6.51 8.38
CA PHE A 73 1.43 7.00 7.01
C PHE A 73 1.28 5.84 6.03
N GLY A 74 0.35 5.96 5.09
CA GLY A 74 0.15 5.02 3.98
C GLY A 74 0.29 5.71 2.63
N ILE A 75 0.79 4.96 1.66
CA ILE A 75 0.86 5.34 0.25
C ILE A 75 0.27 4.21 -0.59
N ASP A 76 -0.58 4.58 -1.56
CA ASP A 76 -1.05 3.64 -2.56
C ASP A 76 0.01 3.47 -3.65
N HIS A 77 0.36 2.23 -3.96
CA HIS A 77 1.33 1.91 -5.02
C HIS A 77 0.81 2.36 -6.39
N GLU A 78 1.71 2.63 -7.34
CA GLU A 78 1.32 2.90 -8.74
C GLU A 78 0.38 1.79 -9.26
N GLY A 79 -0.74 2.19 -9.86
CA GLY A 79 -1.79 1.29 -10.34
C GLY A 79 -2.68 0.68 -9.25
N HIS A 80 -2.52 1.04 -7.98
CA HIS A 80 -3.33 0.52 -6.87
C HIS A 80 -4.14 1.63 -6.20
N GLY A 81 -5.18 1.23 -5.47
CA GLY A 81 -6.06 2.14 -4.74
C GLY A 81 -6.50 3.36 -5.56
N LYS A 82 -6.25 4.55 -5.00
CA LYS A 82 -6.54 5.85 -5.61
C LYS A 82 -5.35 6.43 -6.39
N SER A 83 -4.17 5.81 -6.37
CA SER A 83 -2.98 6.23 -7.14
C SER A 83 -3.16 6.01 -8.63
N ASP A 84 -2.61 6.88 -9.47
CA ASP A 84 -2.59 6.74 -10.93
C ASP A 84 -1.79 5.52 -11.38
N GLY A 85 -1.99 5.14 -12.64
CA GLY A 85 -1.33 4.00 -13.26
C GLY A 85 -2.32 2.97 -13.82
N VAL A 86 -1.76 1.91 -14.38
CA VAL A 86 -2.52 0.81 -14.96
C VAL A 86 -2.97 -0.12 -13.82
N ARG A 87 -4.29 -0.34 -13.67
CA ARG A 87 -4.88 -0.95 -12.45
C ARG A 87 -4.35 -2.35 -12.12
N GLY A 88 -3.61 -2.51 -11.04
CA GLY A 88 -3.01 -3.81 -10.65
C GLY A 88 -1.79 -4.21 -11.49
N TYR A 89 -1.26 -3.32 -12.33
CA TYR A 89 -0.03 -3.56 -13.06
C TYR A 89 1.17 -2.95 -12.33
N VAL A 90 2.09 -3.81 -11.87
CA VAL A 90 3.37 -3.38 -11.28
C VAL A 90 4.44 -3.45 -12.37
N LYS A 91 4.69 -2.31 -13.02
CA LYS A 91 5.70 -2.22 -14.09
C LYS A 91 7.11 -2.59 -13.61
N SER A 92 7.45 -2.17 -12.40
CA SER A 92 8.74 -2.45 -11.76
C SER A 92 8.54 -2.47 -10.25
N PHE A 93 9.02 -3.53 -9.60
CA PHE A 93 8.96 -3.61 -8.14
C PHE A 93 9.88 -2.57 -7.48
N ASP A 94 11.02 -2.27 -8.10
CA ASP A 94 11.93 -1.23 -7.61
C ASP A 94 11.28 0.16 -7.63
N ASN A 95 10.41 0.44 -8.62
CA ASN A 95 9.66 1.69 -8.64
C ASN A 95 8.74 1.81 -7.42
N VAL A 96 8.05 0.73 -7.06
CA VAL A 96 7.18 0.70 -5.87
C VAL A 96 7.99 0.95 -4.60
N VAL A 97 9.13 0.28 -4.45
CA VAL A 97 10.03 0.46 -3.30
C VAL A 97 10.59 1.90 -3.26
N ASN A 98 11.01 2.45 -4.40
CA ASN A 98 11.57 3.80 -4.48
C ASN A 98 10.54 4.89 -4.18
N ASP A 99 9.30 4.72 -4.62
CA ASP A 99 8.21 5.65 -4.30
C ASP A 99 7.91 5.66 -2.81
N CYS A 100 7.79 4.47 -2.21
CA CYS A 100 7.61 4.33 -0.76
C CYS A 100 8.78 4.96 0.01
N ALA A 101 10.02 4.67 -0.40
CA ALA A 101 11.22 5.23 0.23
C ALA A 101 11.21 6.76 0.17
N SER A 102 10.94 7.33 -1.00
CA SER A 102 10.92 8.78 -1.21
C SER A 102 9.85 9.45 -0.35
N PHE A 103 8.64 8.89 -0.32
CA PHE A 103 7.54 9.40 0.49
C PHE A 103 7.84 9.31 1.99
N PHE A 104 8.29 8.16 2.50
CA PHE A 104 8.56 8.03 3.93
C PHE A 104 9.78 8.85 4.37
N HIS A 105 10.76 9.03 3.48
CA HIS A 105 11.89 9.91 3.76
C HIS A 105 11.42 11.37 3.88
N SER A 106 10.61 11.86 2.95
CA SER A 106 10.11 13.24 2.99
C SER A 106 9.26 13.50 4.24
N ILE A 107 8.48 12.51 4.71
CA ILE A 107 7.79 12.61 6.00
C ILE A 107 8.77 12.71 7.16
N SER A 108 9.83 11.90 7.18
CA SER A 108 10.82 11.91 8.28
C SER A 108 11.67 13.18 8.36
N GLU A 109 11.78 13.93 7.26
CA GLU A 109 12.51 15.20 7.19
C GLU A 109 11.70 16.39 7.73
N ARG A 110 10.38 16.23 7.91
CA ARG A 110 9.53 17.28 8.48
C ARG A 110 9.94 17.55 9.93
N THR A 111 9.94 18.82 10.32
CA THR A 111 10.46 19.25 11.63
C THR A 111 9.73 18.60 12.80
N GLU A 112 8.42 18.37 12.67
CA GLU A 112 7.59 17.70 13.68
C GLU A 112 7.93 16.21 13.88
N TYR A 113 8.60 15.59 12.91
CA TYR A 113 8.99 14.18 12.94
C TYR A 113 10.51 13.96 13.01
N ALA A 114 11.28 15.05 13.10
CA ALA A 114 12.72 15.00 13.22
C ALA A 114 13.13 14.11 14.41
N LYS A 115 14.06 13.19 14.17
CA LYS A 115 14.61 12.24 15.16
C LYS A 115 13.60 11.24 15.76
N LYS A 116 12.35 11.19 15.29
CA LYS A 116 11.39 10.18 15.74
C LYS A 116 11.83 8.80 15.23
N VAL A 117 11.57 7.76 16.03
CA VAL A 117 11.79 6.36 15.61
C VAL A 117 10.85 6.00 14.46
N ARG A 118 11.32 5.16 13.53
CA ARG A 118 10.62 4.81 12.29
C ARG A 118 10.45 3.31 12.18
N PHE A 119 9.20 2.86 12.09
CA PHE A 119 8.87 1.46 11.91
C PHE A 119 8.21 1.23 10.56
N LEU A 120 8.57 0.13 9.92
CA LEU A 120 7.87 -0.36 8.73
C LEU A 120 6.73 -1.28 9.14
N TYR A 121 5.64 -1.26 8.39
CA TYR A 121 4.57 -2.22 8.52
C TYR A 121 4.15 -2.68 7.14
N GLY A 122 4.17 -3.99 6.90
CA GLY A 122 3.90 -4.54 5.56
C GLY A 122 3.10 -5.83 5.61
N ALA A 123 2.04 -5.90 4.80
CA ALA A 123 1.22 -7.10 4.64
C ALA A 123 1.37 -7.70 3.24
N SER A 124 1.58 -9.02 3.12
CA SER A 124 1.73 -9.73 1.84
C SER A 124 2.82 -9.10 0.96
N MET A 125 2.48 -8.62 -0.25
CA MET A 125 3.40 -7.85 -1.10
C MET A 125 3.99 -6.63 -0.37
N GLY A 126 3.22 -5.95 0.47
CA GLY A 126 3.69 -4.84 1.28
C GLY A 126 4.77 -5.26 2.29
N GLY A 127 4.76 -6.53 2.74
CA GLY A 127 5.84 -7.10 3.53
C GLY A 127 7.15 -7.23 2.75
N ALA A 128 7.06 -7.59 1.45
CA ALA A 128 8.23 -7.59 0.56
C ALA A 128 8.76 -6.18 0.34
N VAL A 129 7.87 -5.20 0.14
CA VAL A 129 8.25 -3.77 0.04
C VAL A 129 8.96 -3.32 1.32
N ALA A 130 8.40 -3.60 2.50
CA ALA A 130 9.02 -3.28 3.79
C ALA A 130 10.41 -3.91 3.94
N LEU A 131 10.57 -5.20 3.61
CA LEU A 131 11.87 -5.87 3.67
C LEU A 131 12.90 -5.22 2.74
N LEU A 132 12.50 -4.84 1.51
CA LEU A 132 13.40 -4.17 0.57
C LEU A 132 13.73 -2.73 0.99
N LEU A 133 12.79 -1.99 1.57
CA LEU A 133 13.03 -0.67 2.17
C LEU A 133 14.07 -0.78 3.29
N HIS A 134 13.90 -1.74 4.19
CA HIS A 134 14.85 -1.98 5.27
C HIS A 134 16.24 -2.35 4.73
N ARG A 135 16.30 -3.25 3.73
CA ARG A 135 17.58 -3.64 3.12
C ARG A 135 18.27 -2.48 2.41
N LYS A 136 17.51 -1.58 1.80
CA LYS A 136 18.04 -0.41 1.08
C LYS A 136 18.65 0.63 2.02
N GLN A 137 18.08 0.81 3.21
CA GLN A 137 18.57 1.76 4.23
C GLN A 137 18.60 1.12 5.62
N PRO A 138 19.55 0.22 5.92
CA PRO A 138 19.54 -0.59 7.13
C PRO A 138 19.60 0.19 8.44
N THR A 139 20.18 1.40 8.43
CA THR A 139 20.33 2.26 9.62
C THR A 139 19.23 3.29 9.76
N PHE A 140 18.36 3.43 8.76
CA PHE A 140 17.28 4.41 8.77
C PHE A 140 16.06 3.89 9.56
N TRP A 141 15.78 2.60 9.49
CA TRP A 141 14.62 1.98 10.12
C TRP A 141 14.98 1.42 11.50
N ASN A 142 14.08 1.58 12.48
CA ASN A 142 14.24 1.08 13.84
C ASN A 142 13.59 -0.29 14.05
N GLY A 143 12.77 -0.75 13.11
CA GLY A 143 12.15 -2.07 13.13
C GLY A 143 11.09 -2.24 12.05
N ALA A 144 10.55 -3.45 11.94
CA ALA A 144 9.49 -3.78 11.00
C ALA A 144 8.47 -4.75 11.61
N VAL A 145 7.19 -4.57 11.26
CA VAL A 145 6.08 -5.47 11.55
C VAL A 145 5.63 -6.09 10.24
N LEU A 146 5.73 -7.42 10.13
CA LEU A 146 5.47 -8.14 8.88
C LEU A 146 4.28 -9.10 9.05
N LEU A 147 3.23 -8.87 8.27
CA LEU A 147 2.04 -9.72 8.26
C LEU A 147 2.02 -10.58 6.99
N ALA A 148 2.29 -11.87 7.16
CA ALA A 148 2.37 -12.84 6.05
C ALA A 148 3.20 -12.30 4.86
N PRO A 149 4.46 -11.87 5.07
CA PRO A 149 5.25 -11.20 4.04
C PRO A 149 5.50 -12.11 2.84
N MET A 150 5.41 -11.55 1.63
CA MET A 150 5.73 -12.26 0.39
C MET A 150 7.25 -12.39 0.24
N CYS A 151 7.85 -13.38 0.89
CA CYS A 151 9.31 -13.61 0.82
C CYS A 151 9.74 -14.39 -0.44
N LYS A 152 8.87 -15.25 -0.96
CA LYS A 152 9.11 -16.06 -2.15
C LYS A 152 7.76 -16.42 -2.78
N ILE A 153 7.71 -16.48 -4.11
CA ILE A 153 6.62 -17.16 -4.82
C ILE A 153 6.92 -18.66 -4.74
N GLY A 154 6.06 -19.41 -4.04
CA GLY A 154 6.19 -20.86 -3.85
C GLY A 154 6.39 -21.58 -5.18
N ASP A 155 7.21 -22.64 -5.18
CA ASP A 155 7.54 -23.33 -6.44
C ASP A 155 6.32 -24.10 -6.98
N GLU A 156 5.42 -24.51 -6.09
CA GLU A 156 4.12 -25.13 -6.36
C GLU A 156 3.10 -24.21 -7.03
N VAL A 157 3.25 -22.88 -6.91
CA VAL A 157 2.35 -21.90 -7.57
C VAL A 157 2.97 -21.28 -8.82
N LYS A 158 4.24 -21.61 -9.14
CA LYS A 158 4.87 -21.12 -10.36
C LYS A 158 4.30 -21.87 -11.57
N PRO A 159 3.88 -21.15 -12.62
CA PRO A 159 3.51 -21.79 -13.87
C PRO A 159 4.70 -22.58 -14.43
N HIS A 160 4.40 -23.59 -15.25
CA HIS A 160 5.43 -24.38 -15.94
C HIS A 160 6.47 -23.45 -16.62
N PRO A 161 7.80 -23.71 -16.55
CA PRO A 161 8.84 -22.79 -17.03
C PRO A 161 8.69 -22.33 -18.49
N LEU A 162 8.13 -23.19 -19.33
CA LEU A 162 7.79 -22.86 -20.72
C LEU A 162 6.72 -21.75 -20.79
N LEU A 163 5.66 -21.86 -19.98
CA LEU A 163 4.62 -20.85 -19.88
C LEU A 163 5.19 -19.54 -19.33
N VAL A 164 6.05 -19.58 -18.31
CA VAL A 164 6.76 -18.39 -17.81
C VAL A 164 7.57 -17.72 -18.93
N SER A 165 8.26 -18.50 -19.76
CA SER A 165 9.06 -17.97 -20.88
C SER A 165 8.19 -17.33 -21.97
N VAL A 166 7.06 -17.96 -22.30
CA VAL A 166 6.06 -17.41 -23.24
C VAL A 166 5.45 -16.13 -22.68
N LEU A 167 5.04 -16.12 -21.41
CA LEU A 167 4.48 -14.94 -20.73
C LEU A 167 5.48 -13.79 -20.68
N LYS A 168 6.77 -14.05 -20.39
CA LYS A 168 7.82 -13.01 -20.43
C LYS A 168 7.98 -12.39 -21.82
N LYS A 169 7.96 -13.20 -22.88
CA LYS A 169 8.04 -12.71 -24.27
C LYS A 169 6.79 -11.90 -24.64
N LEU A 170 5.60 -12.39 -24.25
CA LEU A 170 4.35 -11.67 -24.43
C LEU A 170 4.31 -10.35 -23.64
N ALA A 171 4.81 -10.33 -22.39
CA ALA A 171 4.93 -9.11 -21.58
C ALA A 171 5.82 -8.05 -22.24
N ALA A 172 6.83 -8.46 -23.01
CA ALA A 172 7.66 -7.51 -23.75
C ALA A 172 6.93 -6.83 -24.92
N VAL A 173 5.91 -7.48 -25.49
CA VAL A 173 5.15 -6.99 -26.65
C VAL A 173 3.84 -6.32 -26.25
N VAL A 174 3.13 -6.92 -25.29
CA VAL A 174 1.78 -6.54 -24.85
C VAL A 174 1.62 -6.60 -23.32
N PRO A 175 2.44 -5.87 -22.53
CA PRO A 175 2.40 -5.91 -21.05
C PRO A 175 1.07 -5.45 -20.46
N LYS A 176 0.27 -4.73 -21.26
CA LYS A 176 -1.00 -4.15 -20.83
C LYS A 176 -2.22 -5.00 -21.25
N TRP A 177 -2.03 -6.23 -21.72
CA TRP A 177 -3.16 -7.10 -22.04
C TRP A 177 -3.71 -7.80 -20.79
N LYS A 178 -5.03 -7.74 -20.63
CA LYS A 178 -5.81 -8.29 -19.51
C LYS A 178 -6.15 -9.77 -19.74
N ILE A 179 -5.15 -10.65 -19.73
CA ILE A 179 -5.34 -12.07 -20.13
C ILE A 179 -5.23 -13.02 -18.95
N ILE A 180 -4.68 -12.59 -17.81
CA ILE A 180 -4.55 -13.47 -16.65
C ILE A 180 -5.88 -13.46 -15.88
N PRO A 181 -6.59 -14.61 -15.81
CA PRO A 181 -7.80 -14.72 -15.00
C PRO A 181 -7.41 -14.58 -13.53
N SER A 182 -7.84 -13.51 -12.89
CA SER A 182 -7.70 -13.34 -11.45
C SER A 182 -8.93 -13.94 -10.78
N LYS A 183 -8.72 -14.93 -9.90
CA LYS A 183 -9.78 -15.36 -8.97
C LYS A 183 -10.05 -14.20 -8.02
N ASP A 184 -11.32 -13.99 -7.68
CA ASP A 184 -11.70 -13.05 -6.64
C ASP A 184 -11.19 -13.60 -5.28
N MET A 185 -10.03 -13.12 -4.83
CA MET A 185 -9.39 -13.58 -3.60
C MET A 185 -9.91 -12.84 -2.36
N MET A 186 -10.91 -11.96 -2.51
CA MET A 186 -11.40 -11.11 -1.43
C MET A 186 -12.02 -11.89 -0.29
N ASP A 187 -12.71 -13.00 -0.59
CA ASP A 187 -13.32 -13.87 0.43
C ASP A 187 -12.28 -14.60 1.28
N ILE A 188 -11.07 -14.82 0.74
CA ILE A 188 -9.96 -15.45 1.45
C ILE A 188 -9.15 -14.38 2.23
N ALA A 189 -8.96 -13.20 1.63
CA ALA A 189 -8.10 -12.16 2.16
C ALA A 189 -8.74 -11.38 3.33
N ILE A 190 -10.05 -11.12 3.29
CA ILE A 190 -10.75 -10.30 4.30
C ILE A 190 -11.85 -11.13 4.96
N LYS A 191 -11.62 -11.60 6.19
CA LYS A 191 -12.61 -12.40 6.94
C LYS A 191 -13.80 -11.56 7.43
N ASP A 192 -13.56 -10.31 7.81
CA ASP A 192 -14.61 -9.41 8.32
C ASP A 192 -15.60 -9.01 7.20
N PRO A 193 -16.91 -9.31 7.33
CA PRO A 193 -17.88 -9.05 6.28
C PRO A 193 -18.09 -7.55 5.97
N GLU A 194 -18.03 -6.68 6.98
CA GLU A 194 -18.26 -5.24 6.79
C GLU A 194 -17.10 -4.58 6.05
N THR A 195 -15.87 -4.85 6.48
CA THR A 195 -14.64 -4.41 5.81
C THR A 195 -14.59 -4.96 4.40
N ARG A 196 -14.94 -6.25 4.20
CA ARG A 196 -15.01 -6.85 2.86
C ARG A 196 -15.99 -6.10 1.97
N LYS A 197 -17.18 -5.75 2.47
CA LYS A 197 -18.19 -4.99 1.70
C LYS A 197 -17.68 -3.60 1.34
N LYS A 198 -17.02 -2.89 2.26
CA LYS A 198 -16.44 -1.56 2.01
C LYS A 198 -15.34 -1.62 0.95
N VAL A 199 -14.36 -2.50 1.13
CA VAL A 199 -13.23 -2.66 0.19
C VAL A 199 -13.73 -3.17 -1.16
N SER A 200 -14.64 -4.14 -1.19
CA SER A 200 -15.22 -4.65 -2.45
C SER A 200 -15.99 -3.57 -3.22
N LYS A 201 -16.83 -2.77 -2.52
CA LYS A 201 -17.53 -1.64 -3.14
C LYS A 201 -16.53 -0.62 -3.72
N PHE A 202 -15.47 -0.32 -2.98
CA PHE A 202 -14.40 0.57 -3.45
C PHE A 202 -13.70 -0.01 -4.68
N LEU A 203 -13.17 -1.23 -4.62
CA LEU A 203 -12.46 -1.86 -5.74
C LEU A 203 -13.34 -2.04 -6.99
N ARG A 204 -14.63 -2.36 -6.83
CA ARG A 204 -15.58 -2.44 -7.96
C ARG A 204 -15.79 -1.08 -8.63
N SER A 205 -15.78 0.02 -7.87
CA SER A 205 -15.83 1.37 -8.43
C SER A 205 -14.59 1.73 -9.28
N GLN A 206 -13.46 1.03 -9.05
CA GLN A 206 -12.19 1.20 -9.77
C GLN A 206 -12.07 0.38 -11.08
N LYS A 207 -13.14 -0.33 -11.50
CA LYS A 207 -13.26 -1.08 -12.78
C LYS A 207 -12.06 -1.98 -13.16
N SER A 208 -11.85 -3.12 -12.50
CA SER A 208 -11.03 -4.19 -13.10
C SER A 208 -11.43 -5.60 -12.67
N SER A 209 -11.79 -6.44 -13.65
CA SER A 209 -12.03 -7.89 -13.48
C SER A 209 -10.92 -8.77 -14.06
N PHE A 210 -9.75 -8.19 -14.36
CA PHE A 210 -8.62 -8.89 -14.99
C PHE A 210 -7.28 -8.32 -14.55
N THR A 211 -6.25 -9.17 -14.51
CA THR A 211 -4.85 -8.78 -14.23
C THR A 211 -4.00 -8.83 -15.51
N TYR A 212 -2.94 -8.03 -15.52
CA TYR A 212 -2.03 -7.83 -16.65
C TYR A 212 -0.95 -8.92 -16.74
N ILE A 213 -0.43 -9.20 -17.95
CA ILE A 213 0.67 -10.16 -18.21
C ILE A 213 2.02 -9.64 -17.71
#